data_AF-A0AAV4GHC3-F1
#
_entry.id   AF-A0AAV4GHC3-F1
#
_cell.length_a   1.000
_cell.length_b   1.000
_cell.length_c   1.000
_cell.angle_alpha   90.00
_cell.angle_beta   90.00
_cell.angle_gamma   90.00
#
_symmetry.space_group_name_H-M   'P 1'
#
loop_
_entity.id
_entity.type
_entity.pdbx_description
1 polymer ?
#
loop_
_entity_poly.entity_id
_entity_poly.type
_entity_poly.pdbx_seq_one_letter_code
_entity_poly.pdbx_strand_id
1 'polypeptide(L)'
;SGACVGEVALLRDNCMRTASCITASPTDFIVIDRQLYSVSVKEFLEKQYQDKTQFVDRNPLFRQWTPRQRNQLVISMTKIKIGFNERLVRQGKEVDGIYFIFKGDMTISIESHLYKRQFPGLYGELKRLLPELIIDINNNNHNNNNNNNNNDDDDDDDDDDNDDDDDDDDDDDDDDDDDDGDDDDDDNSNITDNHNNKK
;
A
#
# COMPACT_ATOMS: atom_id res chain seq x y z
N SER A 1 10.02 15.70 5.87
CA SER A 1 9.90 14.60 4.89
C SER A 1 11.15 14.57 4.03
N GLY A 2 11.52 13.43 3.44
CA GLY A 2 12.77 13.24 2.67
C GLY A 2 12.61 12.19 1.59
N ALA A 3 11.51 12.26 0.83
CA ALA A 3 11.22 11.33 -0.24
C ALA A 3 12.04 11.67 -1.50
N CYS A 4 12.51 10.65 -2.20
CA CYS A 4 13.28 10.75 -3.43
C CYS A 4 12.37 10.39 -4.61
N VAL A 5 12.54 11.04 -5.77
CA VAL A 5 11.84 10.66 -7.01
C VAL A 5 12.82 10.70 -8.17
N GLY A 6 12.59 9.89 -9.20
CA GLY A 6 13.45 9.86 -10.40
C GLY A 6 14.75 9.06 -10.25
N GLU A 7 14.92 8.32 -9.15
CA GLU A 7 16.10 7.46 -8.91
C GLU A 7 16.37 6.45 -10.03
N VAL A 8 15.32 5.97 -10.70
CA VAL A 8 15.43 5.02 -11.82
C VAL A 8 16.08 5.67 -13.05
N ALA A 9 15.86 6.97 -13.27
CA ALA A 9 16.49 7.72 -14.36
C ALA A 9 18.00 7.82 -14.21
N LEU A 10 18.49 7.66 -12.99
CA LEU A 10 19.91 7.70 -12.69
C LEU A 10 20.57 6.32 -12.91
N LEU A 11 19.79 5.24 -12.97
CA LEU A 11 20.28 3.86 -13.16
C LEU A 11 20.42 3.45 -14.64
N ARG A 12 19.57 3.95 -15.54
CA ARG A 12 19.55 3.55 -16.96
C ARG A 12 19.90 4.69 -17.90
N ASP A 13 20.70 4.41 -18.93
CA ASP A 13 20.86 5.29 -20.08
C ASP A 13 19.53 5.37 -20.86
N ASN A 14 19.13 6.57 -21.32
CA ASN A 14 17.86 6.82 -22.03
C ASN A 14 16.59 6.35 -21.29
N CYS A 15 16.47 6.72 -20.01
CA CYS A 15 15.22 6.54 -19.26
C CYS A 15 14.16 7.56 -19.69
N MET A 16 12.99 7.08 -20.14
CA MET A 16 11.77 7.89 -20.24
C MET A 16 11.16 8.10 -18.85
N ARG A 17 10.58 9.28 -18.59
CA ARG A 17 9.86 9.54 -17.33
C ARG A 17 8.67 8.58 -17.23
N THR A 18 8.51 7.94 -16.08
CA THR A 18 7.40 7.01 -15.83
C THR A 18 6.19 7.65 -15.17
N ALA A 19 6.33 8.90 -14.73
CA ALA A 19 5.28 9.68 -14.09
C ALA A 19 5.60 11.18 -14.20
N SER A 20 4.56 12.01 -14.12
CA SER A 20 4.66 13.45 -13.89
C SER A 20 4.65 13.72 -12.39
N CYS A 21 5.46 14.67 -11.94
CA CYS A 21 5.49 15.09 -10.54
C CYS A 21 5.07 16.55 -10.44
N ILE A 22 4.10 16.81 -9.57
CA ILE A 22 3.53 18.13 -9.32
C ILE A 22 3.62 18.38 -7.81
N THR A 23 3.96 19.60 -7.41
CA THR A 23 4.00 20.01 -6.01
C THR A 23 2.68 20.63 -5.59
N ALA A 24 2.02 20.07 -4.58
CA ALA A 24 0.78 20.62 -4.03
C ALA A 24 1.01 21.89 -3.16
N SER A 25 2.23 22.09 -2.67
CA SER A 25 2.61 23.22 -1.82
C SER A 25 4.01 23.73 -2.21
N PRO A 26 4.41 24.96 -1.81
CA PRO A 26 5.79 25.42 -1.97
C PRO A 26 6.77 24.40 -1.38
N THR A 27 7.69 23.90 -2.22
CA THR A 27 8.58 22.78 -1.88
C THR A 27 9.98 23.07 -2.39
N ASP A 28 10.98 22.91 -1.52
CA ASP A 28 12.39 22.98 -1.88
C ASP A 28 12.94 21.60 -2.26
N PHE A 29 13.77 21.55 -3.30
CA PHE A 29 14.37 20.31 -3.80
C PHE A 29 15.89 20.34 -3.71
N ILE A 30 16.48 19.19 -3.35
CA ILE A 30 17.89 18.91 -3.56
C ILE A 30 18.00 18.07 -4.82
N VAL A 31 18.66 18.60 -5.85
CA VAL A 31 18.84 17.93 -7.14
C VAL A 31 20.24 17.35 -7.22
N ILE A 32 20.31 16.06 -7.58
CA ILE A 32 21.58 15.36 -7.85
C ILE A 32 21.58 15.02 -9.34
N ASP A 33 22.54 15.57 -10.09
CA ASP A 33 22.71 15.21 -11.49
C ASP A 33 23.29 13.79 -11.65
N ARG A 34 23.22 13.27 -12.87
CA ARG A 34 23.66 11.91 -13.19
C ARG A 34 25.15 11.69 -12.96
N GLN A 35 25.97 12.72 -13.13
CA GLN A 35 27.42 12.62 -13.00
C GLN A 35 27.82 12.53 -11.52
N LEU A 36 27.25 13.39 -10.68
CA LEU A 36 27.41 13.38 -9.23
C LEU A 36 26.83 12.09 -8.60
N TYR A 37 25.70 11.63 -9.13
CA TYR A 37 25.08 10.37 -8.76
C TYR A 37 25.97 9.15 -9.05
N SER A 38 26.54 9.09 -10.26
CA SER A 38 27.34 7.96 -10.73
C SER A 38 28.56 7.70 -9.84
N VAL A 39 29.12 8.76 -9.26
CA VAL A 39 30.31 8.68 -8.40
C VAL A 39 29.96 8.37 -6.94
N SER A 40 28.73 8.65 -6.48
CA SER A 40 28.42 8.70 -5.04
C SER A 40 27.30 7.76 -4.56
N VAL A 41 26.29 7.48 -5.39
CA VAL A 41 25.03 6.84 -4.95
C VAL A 41 24.65 5.62 -5.80
N LYS A 42 25.22 5.50 -7.00
CA LYS A 42 24.88 4.45 -7.98
C LYS A 42 24.94 3.03 -7.39
N GLU A 43 26.05 2.64 -6.79
CA GLU A 43 26.21 1.28 -6.25
C GLU A 43 25.16 0.94 -5.19
N PHE A 44 24.82 1.90 -4.32
CA PHE A 44 23.83 1.69 -3.28
C PHE A 44 22.44 1.48 -3.87
N LEU A 45 22.00 2.32 -4.81
CA LEU A 45 20.67 2.21 -5.42
C LEU A 45 20.56 1.04 -6.39
N GLU A 46 21.62 0.73 -7.14
CA GLU A 46 21.68 -0.44 -8.01
C GLU A 46 21.52 -1.72 -7.18
N LYS A 47 22.17 -1.78 -6.01
CA LYS A 47 21.96 -2.87 -5.04
C LYS A 47 20.53 -2.90 -4.49
N GLN A 48 19.95 -1.76 -4.12
CA GLN A 48 18.55 -1.72 -3.66
C GLN A 48 17.57 -2.23 -4.73
N TYR A 49 17.76 -1.79 -5.96
CA TYR A 49 16.95 -2.19 -7.11
C TYR A 49 17.13 -3.68 -7.42
N GLN A 50 18.36 -4.18 -7.38
CA GLN A 50 18.68 -5.60 -7.60
C GLN A 50 18.03 -6.49 -6.53
N ASP A 51 18.07 -6.10 -5.25
CA ASP A 51 17.41 -6.83 -4.16
C ASP A 51 15.89 -6.92 -4.38
N LYS A 52 15.23 -5.79 -4.76
CA LYS A 52 13.79 -5.76 -5.05
C LYS A 52 13.46 -6.64 -6.25
N THR A 53 14.25 -6.54 -7.32
CA THR A 53 14.08 -7.36 -8.54
C THR A 53 14.19 -8.85 -8.22
N GLN A 54 15.22 -9.24 -7.48
CA GLN A 54 15.42 -10.62 -7.07
C GLN A 54 14.28 -11.14 -6.18
N PHE A 55 13.75 -10.30 -5.29
CA PHE A 55 12.58 -10.65 -4.47
C PHE A 55 11.36 -10.93 -5.36
N VAL A 56 11.03 -10.02 -6.27
CA VAL A 56 9.86 -10.14 -7.15
C VAL A 56 9.98 -11.35 -8.08
N ASP A 57 11.15 -11.59 -8.67
CA ASP A 57 11.36 -12.70 -9.60
C ASP A 57 11.33 -14.08 -8.93
N ARG A 58 11.72 -14.16 -7.65
CA ARG A 58 11.73 -15.43 -6.89
C ARG A 58 10.39 -15.74 -6.21
N ASN A 59 9.57 -14.74 -5.96
CA ASN A 59 8.32 -14.91 -5.22
C ASN A 59 7.24 -15.55 -6.12
N PRO A 60 6.67 -16.71 -5.73
CA PRO A 60 5.64 -17.39 -6.51
C PRO A 60 4.40 -16.54 -6.82
N LEU A 61 4.08 -15.55 -5.97
CA LEU A 61 2.94 -14.65 -6.16
C LEU A 61 2.99 -13.87 -7.48
N PHE A 62 4.19 -13.60 -8.01
CA PHE A 62 4.38 -12.79 -9.22
C PHE A 62 4.80 -13.63 -10.44
N ARG A 63 4.74 -14.96 -10.35
CA ARG A 63 5.21 -15.86 -11.42
C ARG A 63 4.48 -15.66 -12.74
N GLN A 64 3.18 -15.36 -12.69
CA GLN A 64 2.34 -15.16 -13.87
C GLN A 64 2.37 -13.72 -14.40
N TRP A 65 3.05 -12.80 -13.70
CA TRP A 65 3.08 -11.39 -14.09
C TRP A 65 3.98 -11.19 -15.31
N THR A 66 3.63 -10.24 -16.15
CA THR A 66 4.49 -9.84 -17.29
C THR A 66 5.75 -9.14 -16.79
N PRO A 67 6.84 -9.11 -17.58
CA PRO A 67 8.05 -8.36 -17.21
C PRO A 67 7.77 -6.88 -16.92
N ARG A 68 6.84 -6.26 -17.65
CA ARG A 68 6.43 -4.87 -17.44
C ARG A 68 5.76 -4.68 -16.07
N GLN A 69 4.83 -5.55 -15.69
CA GLN A 69 4.18 -5.51 -14.38
C GLN A 69 5.17 -5.75 -13.23
N ARG A 70 6.07 -6.73 -13.37
CA ARG A 70 7.13 -6.96 -12.37
C ARG A 70 8.03 -5.76 -12.22
N ASN A 71 8.44 -5.14 -13.33
CA ASN A 71 9.27 -3.93 -13.29
C ASN A 71 8.53 -2.77 -12.60
N GLN A 72 7.24 -2.58 -12.87
CA GLN A 72 6.43 -1.56 -12.20
C GLN A 72 6.36 -1.79 -10.68
N LEU A 73 6.19 -3.04 -10.26
CA LEU A 73 6.19 -3.42 -8.84
C LEU A 73 7.55 -3.16 -8.17
N VAL A 74 8.65 -3.50 -8.83
CA VAL A 74 10.01 -3.24 -8.32
C VAL A 74 10.23 -1.74 -8.10
N ILE A 75 9.71 -0.90 -9.00
CA ILE A 75 9.82 0.56 -8.89
C ILE A 75 8.96 1.10 -7.74
N SER A 76 7.75 0.57 -7.52
CA SER A 76 6.84 1.05 -6.47
C SER A 76 7.16 0.54 -5.06
N MET A 77 7.89 -0.57 -4.93
CA MET A 77 8.24 -1.14 -3.63
C MET A 77 9.15 -0.22 -2.82
N THR A 78 8.85 -0.03 -1.53
CA THR A 78 9.70 0.71 -0.59
C THR A 78 10.20 -0.22 0.51
N LYS A 79 11.50 -0.16 0.85
CA LYS A 79 12.05 -0.93 1.97
C LYS A 79 11.91 -0.14 3.27
N ILE A 80 11.27 -0.76 4.26
CA ILE A 80 11.10 -0.23 5.60
C ILE A 80 11.85 -1.16 6.57
N LYS A 81 12.53 -0.58 7.56
CA LYS A 81 13.15 -1.34 8.66
C LYS A 81 12.36 -1.09 9.93
N ILE A 82 11.95 -2.16 10.58
CA ILE A 82 11.19 -2.12 11.83
C ILE A 82 12.08 -2.67 12.94
N GLY A 83 12.16 -1.93 14.05
CA GLY A 83 12.93 -2.30 15.23
C GLY A 83 12.27 -3.40 16.06
N PHE A 84 13.02 -3.93 17.03
CA PHE A 84 12.44 -4.85 18.01
C PHE A 84 11.33 -4.14 18.81
N ASN A 85 10.20 -4.81 19.01
CA ASN A 85 8.98 -4.28 19.65
C ASN A 85 8.32 -3.07 18.94
N GLU A 86 8.73 -2.74 17.72
CA GLU A 86 8.04 -1.73 16.92
C GLU A 86 6.85 -2.38 16.18
N ARG A 87 5.73 -1.66 16.13
CA ARG A 87 4.49 -2.15 15.50
C ARG A 87 4.38 -1.62 14.09
N LEU A 88 4.34 -2.53 13.12
CA LEU A 88 4.12 -2.18 11.70
C LEU A 88 2.65 -1.77 11.44
N VAL A 89 1.70 -2.58 11.92
CA VAL A 89 0.26 -2.33 11.76
C VAL A 89 -0.48 -2.55 13.08
N ARG A 90 -1.66 -1.95 13.22
CA ARG A 90 -2.53 -2.10 14.39
C ARG A 90 -3.90 -2.60 13.98
N GLN A 91 -4.38 -3.63 14.67
CA GLN A 91 -5.74 -4.14 14.47
C GLN A 91 -6.78 -3.02 14.66
N GLY A 92 -7.71 -2.92 13.70
CA GLY A 92 -8.78 -1.94 13.70
C GLY A 92 -8.38 -0.57 13.14
N LYS A 93 -7.15 -0.41 12.64
CA LYS A 93 -6.77 0.74 11.81
C LYS A 93 -6.99 0.43 10.34
N GLU A 94 -7.15 1.49 9.55
CA GLU A 94 -7.26 1.41 8.10
C GLU A 94 -6.02 0.77 7.49
N VAL A 95 -6.24 0.08 6.37
CA VAL A 95 -5.18 -0.57 5.61
C VAL A 95 -4.48 0.49 4.77
N ASP A 96 -3.18 0.64 4.96
CA ASP A 96 -2.34 1.62 4.24
C ASP A 96 -1.53 1.00 3.09
N GLY A 97 -1.45 -0.33 3.03
CA GLY A 97 -0.78 -1.02 1.95
C GLY A 97 -0.53 -2.50 2.19
N ILE A 98 0.22 -3.09 1.25
CA ILE A 98 0.63 -4.50 1.28
C ILE A 98 2.09 -4.58 1.67
N TYR A 99 2.37 -5.40 2.68
CA TYR A 99 3.72 -5.59 3.21
C TYR A 99 4.25 -6.98 2.88
N PHE A 100 5.54 -7.03 2.52
CA PHE A 100 6.26 -8.28 2.30
C PHE A 100 7.44 -8.37 3.27
N ILE A 101 7.54 -9.49 3.99
CA ILE A 101 8.69 -9.75 4.85
C ILE A 101 9.87 -10.15 3.95
N PHE A 102 10.82 -9.24 3.79
CA PHE A 102 12.04 -9.50 3.02
C PHE A 102 13.11 -10.25 3.83
N LYS A 103 13.24 -9.92 5.12
CA LYS A 103 14.19 -10.55 6.05
C LYS A 103 13.78 -10.32 7.51
N GLY A 104 13.95 -11.34 8.34
CA GLY A 104 13.65 -11.30 9.78
C GLY A 104 12.30 -11.96 10.09
N ASP A 105 11.89 -11.83 11.33
CA ASP A 105 10.67 -12.45 11.87
C ASP A 105 9.73 -11.40 12.42
N MET A 106 8.43 -11.67 12.29
CA MET A 106 7.35 -10.80 12.76
C MET A 106 6.39 -11.62 13.63
N THR A 107 5.90 -11.03 14.71
CA THR A 107 4.84 -11.64 15.53
C THR A 107 3.49 -11.03 15.17
N ILE A 108 2.53 -11.89 14.85
CA ILE A 108 1.14 -11.47 14.63
C ILE A 108 0.38 -11.71 15.94
N SER A 109 -0.22 -10.64 16.47
CA SER A 109 -1.08 -10.69 17.64
C SER A 109 -2.47 -10.23 17.22
N ILE A 110 -3.49 -11.03 17.54
CA ILE A 110 -4.88 -10.70 17.24
C ILE A 110 -5.67 -10.70 18.53
N GLU A 111 -6.32 -9.59 18.82
CA GLU A 111 -7.17 -9.37 19.98
C GLU A 111 -8.62 -9.74 19.63
N SER A 112 -9.07 -10.93 20.07
CA SER A 112 -10.40 -11.46 19.73
C SER A 112 -11.56 -10.59 20.24
N HIS A 113 -11.37 -9.86 21.34
CA HIS A 113 -12.40 -8.97 21.89
C HIS A 113 -12.71 -7.77 20.96
N LEU A 114 -11.81 -7.45 20.02
CA LEU A 114 -12.03 -6.40 19.03
C LEU A 114 -12.91 -6.85 17.86
N TYR A 115 -13.13 -8.16 17.66
CA TYR A 115 -13.88 -8.68 16.52
C TYR A 115 -15.32 -8.17 16.46
N LYS A 116 -15.99 -8.06 17.62
CA LYS A 116 -17.35 -7.51 17.71
C LYS A 116 -17.42 -6.09 17.13
N ARG A 117 -16.39 -5.28 17.34
CA ARG A 117 -16.31 -3.90 16.84
C ARG A 117 -15.85 -3.85 15.38
N GLN A 118 -14.94 -4.72 14.98
CA GLN A 118 -14.35 -4.69 13.63
C GLN A 118 -15.24 -5.32 12.56
N PHE A 119 -16.02 -6.33 12.92
CA PHE A 119 -16.87 -7.07 11.98
C PHE A 119 -18.28 -7.22 12.56
N PRO A 120 -19.02 -6.11 12.75
CA PRO A 120 -20.32 -6.13 13.43
C PRO A 120 -21.33 -7.04 12.73
N GLY A 121 -21.37 -7.02 11.39
CA GLY A 121 -22.25 -7.88 10.60
C GLY A 121 -21.94 -9.38 10.76
N LEU A 122 -20.66 -9.75 10.61
CA LEU A 122 -20.22 -11.13 10.79
C LEU A 122 -20.45 -11.62 12.24
N TYR A 123 -20.22 -10.75 13.21
CA TYR A 123 -20.45 -11.07 14.62
C TYR A 123 -21.95 -11.25 14.92
N GLY A 124 -22.81 -10.42 14.34
CA GLY A 124 -24.26 -10.56 14.42
C GLY A 124 -24.74 -11.86 13.79
N GLU A 125 -24.22 -12.21 12.62
CA GLU A 125 -24.54 -13.46 11.95
C GLU A 125 -24.04 -14.69 12.73
N LEU A 126 -22.82 -14.63 13.27
CA LEU A 126 -22.27 -15.68 14.13
C LEU A 126 -23.12 -15.86 15.39
N LYS A 127 -23.56 -14.77 16.01
CA LYS A 127 -24.45 -14.81 17.19
C LYS A 127 -25.79 -15.46 16.85
N ARG A 128 -26.32 -15.21 15.66
CA ARG A 128 -27.57 -15.80 15.17
C ARG A 128 -27.44 -17.30 14.88
N LEU A 129 -26.35 -17.71 14.24
CA LEU A 129 -26.17 -19.08 13.77
C LEU A 129 -25.56 -20.02 14.82
N LEU A 130 -24.68 -19.51 15.67
CA LEU A 130 -23.90 -20.29 16.64
C LEU A 130 -23.78 -19.54 17.99
N PRO A 131 -24.90 -19.27 18.68
CA PRO A 131 -24.89 -18.49 19.93
C PRO A 131 -24.02 -19.12 21.02
N GLU A 132 -23.93 -20.46 21.07
CA GLU A 132 -23.13 -21.22 22.05
C GLU A 132 -21.61 -20.97 21.96
N LEU A 133 -21.11 -20.48 20.82
CA LEU A 133 -19.69 -20.17 20.65
C LEU A 133 -19.32 -18.78 21.18
N ILE A 134 -20.32 -17.94 21.45
CA ILE A 134 -20.13 -16.62 22.04
C ILE A 134 -20.23 -16.77 23.55
N ILE A 135 -19.13 -17.18 24.17
CA ILE A 135 -19.02 -17.20 25.63
C ILE A 135 -18.86 -15.74 26.06
N ASP A 136 -19.93 -15.16 26.62
CA ASP A 136 -19.82 -13.92 27.36
C ASP A 136 -18.88 -14.16 28.55
N ILE A 137 -17.64 -13.68 28.43
CA ILE A 137 -16.58 -13.78 29.46
C ILE A 137 -17.04 -13.18 30.81
N ASN A 138 -18.13 -12.42 30.82
CA ASN A 138 -18.70 -11.78 32.01
C ASN A 138 -19.41 -12.72 32.99
N ASN A 139 -19.66 -13.99 32.64
CA ASN A 139 -20.44 -14.89 33.51
C ASN A 139 -19.62 -15.71 34.55
N ASN A 140 -18.31 -15.48 34.69
CA ASN A 140 -17.48 -16.16 35.71
C ASN A 140 -17.24 -15.35 37.00
N ASN A 141 -18.01 -14.30 37.24
CA ASN A 141 -17.91 -13.49 38.48
C ASN A 141 -19.13 -13.64 39.42
N HIS A 142 -19.78 -14.80 39.45
CA HIS A 142 -20.83 -15.10 40.42
C HIS A 142 -20.57 -16.43 41.15
N ASN A 143 -19.51 -16.46 41.97
CA ASN A 143 -19.54 -17.11 43.29
C ASN A 143 -18.22 -16.92 44.06
N ASN A 144 -18.05 -15.79 44.75
CA ASN A 144 -17.58 -15.82 46.14
C ASN A 144 -17.81 -14.49 46.88
N ASN A 145 -18.96 -14.42 47.54
CA ASN A 145 -19.14 -13.95 48.91
C ASN A 145 -18.90 -12.45 49.27
N ASN A 146 -20.05 -11.83 49.54
CA ASN A 146 -20.38 -11.03 50.73
C ASN A 146 -20.07 -9.53 50.80
N ASN A 147 -21.17 -8.79 50.67
CA ASN A 147 -21.63 -7.75 51.61
C ASN A 147 -21.03 -6.34 51.46
N ASN A 148 -21.72 -5.45 50.74
CA ASN A 148 -22.42 -4.36 51.43
C ASN A 148 -23.45 -3.63 50.54
N ASN A 149 -24.57 -3.38 51.19
CA ASN A 149 -25.76 -2.61 50.86
C ASN A 149 -25.63 -1.29 50.08
N ASN A 150 -26.81 -0.91 49.57
CA ASN A 150 -27.30 0.41 49.11
C ASN A 150 -26.99 0.75 47.65
N ASN A 151 -27.86 1.33 46.85
CA ASN A 151 -29.30 1.61 46.83
C ASN A 151 -29.49 2.36 45.48
N ASP A 152 -30.74 2.60 45.09
CA ASP A 152 -31.16 3.59 44.09
C ASP A 152 -31.09 3.06 42.64
N ASP A 153 -32.24 2.68 42.08
CA ASP A 153 -33.24 3.55 41.42
C ASP A 153 -32.86 3.60 39.92
N ASP A 154 -33.62 2.90 39.10
CA ASP A 154 -34.60 3.51 38.19
C ASP A 154 -33.88 4.06 36.95
N ASP A 155 -34.05 3.36 35.83
CA ASP A 155 -34.90 3.87 34.74
C ASP A 155 -34.64 3.03 33.48
N ASP A 156 -35.72 2.36 33.07
CA ASP A 156 -36.00 2.08 31.67
C ASP A 156 -35.90 3.39 30.89
N ASP A 157 -35.25 3.40 29.74
CA ASP A 157 -35.71 4.22 28.62
C ASP A 157 -35.23 3.55 27.32
N ASP A 158 -36.23 2.96 26.67
CA ASP A 158 -36.31 2.83 25.22
C ASP A 158 -36.07 4.21 24.59
N ASP A 159 -35.16 4.30 23.62
CA ASP A 159 -35.29 5.30 22.55
C ASP A 159 -34.94 4.60 21.24
N ASP A 160 -36.02 4.11 20.62
CA ASP A 160 -36.17 4.01 19.18
C ASP A 160 -36.03 5.43 18.58
N ASP A 161 -34.99 5.66 17.80
CA ASP A 161 -35.03 6.67 16.73
C ASP A 161 -34.56 6.01 15.44
N ASN A 162 -35.54 5.40 14.76
CA ASN A 162 -35.57 5.42 13.31
C ASN A 162 -35.86 6.87 12.91
N ASP A 163 -34.93 7.51 12.22
CA ASP A 163 -35.29 8.50 11.22
C ASP A 163 -34.58 8.13 9.92
N ASP A 164 -35.43 7.75 8.98
CA ASP A 164 -35.23 7.66 7.55
C ASP A 164 -34.90 9.05 6.95
N ASP A 165 -34.69 9.01 5.64
CA ASP A 165 -34.73 10.11 4.67
C ASP A 165 -33.38 10.80 4.42
N ASP A 166 -32.66 10.45 3.35
CA ASP A 166 -32.96 10.65 1.93
C ASP A 166 -32.35 11.97 1.42
N ASP A 167 -31.96 11.89 0.14
CA ASP A 167 -31.66 12.99 -0.78
C ASP A 167 -30.31 13.69 -0.58
N ASP A 168 -29.55 14.03 -1.61
CA ASP A 168 -29.58 13.74 -3.04
C ASP A 168 -28.26 14.34 -3.56
N ASP A 169 -27.84 13.86 -4.73
CA ASP A 169 -27.17 14.62 -5.79
C ASP A 169 -26.22 15.74 -5.37
N ASP A 170 -24.91 15.50 -5.54
CA ASP A 170 -23.99 16.55 -5.94
C ASP A 170 -22.94 15.99 -6.92
N ASP A 171 -22.96 16.62 -8.10
CA ASP A 171 -21.83 16.98 -8.96
C ASP A 171 -21.25 15.88 -9.86
N ASP A 172 -21.58 15.92 -11.15
CA ASP A 172 -20.95 16.78 -12.17
C ASP A 172 -19.47 16.39 -12.35
N ASP A 173 -19.16 15.75 -13.47
CA ASP A 173 -18.43 16.46 -14.52
C ASP A 173 -18.22 15.55 -15.73
N ASP A 174 -18.70 16.09 -16.85
CA ASP A 174 -18.28 15.83 -18.20
C ASP A 174 -16.74 15.79 -18.31
N ASP A 175 -16.22 14.96 -19.20
CA ASP A 175 -15.36 15.47 -20.28
C ASP A 175 -15.02 14.33 -21.24
N ASP A 176 -15.57 14.51 -22.44
CA ASP A 176 -14.99 14.08 -23.70
C ASP A 176 -13.50 14.44 -23.75
N ASP A 177 -12.68 13.56 -24.33
CA ASP A 177 -11.61 14.01 -25.22
C ASP A 177 -11.19 12.84 -26.12
N ASP A 178 -11.66 12.95 -27.36
CA ASP A 178 -10.94 12.54 -28.55
C ASP A 178 -9.48 13.04 -28.49
N ASP A 179 -8.50 12.19 -28.82
CA ASP A 179 -7.36 12.71 -29.59
C ASP A 179 -6.69 11.60 -30.42
N ASP A 180 -6.98 11.74 -31.70
CA ASP A 180 -6.17 11.55 -32.90
C ASP A 180 -4.80 10.85 -32.82
N GLY A 181 -4.57 10.06 -33.88
CA GLY A 181 -3.27 9.50 -34.17
C GLY A 181 -2.26 10.55 -34.62
N ASP A 182 -1.00 10.15 -34.55
CA ASP A 182 0.02 10.66 -35.46
C ASP A 182 0.85 9.48 -35.97
N ASP A 183 0.83 9.40 -37.30
CA ASP A 183 1.82 8.75 -38.14
C ASP A 183 3.17 9.45 -37.93
N ASP A 184 4.22 8.67 -37.67
CA ASP A 184 5.59 9.08 -38.00
C ASP A 184 6.24 7.99 -38.84
N ASP A 185 6.01 8.13 -40.15
CA ASP A 185 6.99 7.77 -41.17
C ASP A 185 8.28 8.55 -40.88
N ASP A 186 9.37 7.85 -40.56
CA ASP A 186 10.71 8.43 -40.74
C ASP A 186 11.62 7.46 -41.48
N ASP A 187 11.59 7.70 -42.78
CA ASP A 187 12.49 7.28 -43.82
C ASP A 187 13.91 7.78 -43.49
N ASN A 188 14.88 6.87 -43.30
CA ASN A 188 16.29 7.26 -43.44
C ASN A 188 17.05 6.24 -44.27
N SER A 189 16.87 6.39 -45.58
CA SER A 189 17.82 5.97 -46.59
C SER A 189 18.89 7.07 -46.79
N ASN A 190 20.15 6.75 -46.48
CA ASN A 190 21.36 7.11 -47.26
C ASN A 190 22.61 6.57 -46.53
N ILE A 191 23.23 5.49 -47.02
CA ILE A 191 24.30 5.48 -48.02
C ILE A 191 25.59 6.13 -47.50
N THR A 192 26.63 5.31 -47.26
CA THR A 192 27.89 5.39 -48.02
C THR A 192 28.72 4.12 -47.84
N ASP A 193 29.16 3.62 -48.99
CA ASP A 193 30.13 2.56 -49.19
C ASP A 193 31.44 2.78 -48.43
N ASN A 194 32.05 1.69 -47.97
CA ASN A 194 33.48 1.53 -48.24
C ASN A 194 33.87 0.05 -48.40
N HIS A 195 34.10 -0.28 -49.67
CA HIS A 195 34.77 -1.48 -50.15
C HIS A 195 36.27 -1.46 -49.80
N ASN A 196 36.81 -2.67 -49.58
CA ASN A 196 38.23 -3.07 -49.71
C ASN A 196 39.20 -2.52 -48.63
N ASN A 197 40.12 -3.31 -48.07
CA ASN A 197 40.99 -4.22 -48.80
C ASN A 197 41.68 -5.25 -47.90
N LYS A 198 41.99 -6.40 -48.53
CA LYS A 198 42.84 -7.52 -48.10
C LYS A 198 44.17 -7.10 -47.43
N LYS A 199 44.57 -7.81 -46.38
CA LYS A 199 45.64 -8.82 -46.44
C LYS A 199 45.60 -9.74 -45.23
#